data_AF-A0A534MKE8-F1
#
_entry.id   AF-A0A534MKE8-F1
#
_cell.length_a   1.000
_cell.length_b   1.000
_cell.length_c   1.000
_cell.angle_alpha   90.00
_cell.angle_beta   90.00
_cell.angle_gamma   90.00
#
_symmetry.space_group_name_H-M   'P 1'
#
loop_
_entity.id
_entity.type
_entity.pdbx_description
1 polymer ?
#
loop_
_entity_poly.entity_id
_entity_poly.type
_entity_poly.pdbx_seq_one_letter_code
_entity_poly.pdbx_strand_id
1 'polypeptide(L)'
;MIEARNVRHIAAAAMHHKAAFTEAKSLVLSLLRDVGRAGDVAPVEDGNFIPGRAASVMVEGHEVGRFGEVHPRILEAYSLVQPVIAFELDVGPLRPSGN
;
A
#
# COMPACT_ATOMS: atom_id res chain seq x y z
N MET A 1 -29.50 5.82 -0.26
CA MET A 1 -29.09 4.62 0.51
C MET A 1 -27.60 4.46 0.29
N ILE A 2 -26.79 4.58 1.34
CA ILE A 2 -25.35 4.27 1.25
C ILE A 2 -25.24 2.78 1.55
N GLU A 3 -24.88 1.97 0.56
CA GLU A 3 -24.63 0.55 0.80
C GLU A 3 -23.30 0.41 1.57
N ALA A 4 -23.37 -0.11 2.78
CA ALA A 4 -22.19 -0.47 3.55
C ALA A 4 -21.79 -1.90 3.19
N ARG A 5 -20.53 -2.08 2.76
CA ARG A 5 -19.94 -3.40 2.55
C ARG A 5 -18.76 -3.60 3.49
N ASN A 6 -18.61 -4.82 4.01
CA ASN A 6 -17.40 -5.23 4.72
C ASN A 6 -16.33 -5.64 3.70
N VAL A 7 -15.17 -5.01 3.75
CA VAL A 7 -14.00 -5.35 2.92
C VAL A 7 -12.85 -5.78 3.83
N ARG A 8 -12.09 -6.79 3.42
CA ARG A 8 -10.92 -7.25 4.19
C ARG A 8 -9.67 -6.67 3.57
N HIS A 9 -8.95 -5.87 4.34
CA HIS A 9 -7.67 -5.32 3.91
C HIS A 9 -6.51 -5.97 4.66
N ILE A 10 -5.36 -6.06 3.99
CA ILE A 10 -4.06 -6.28 4.62
C ILE A 10 -3.28 -4.98 4.54
N ALA A 11 -2.72 -4.56 5.67
CA ALA A 11 -1.93 -3.34 5.76
C ALA A 11 -0.68 -3.58 6.59
N ALA A 12 0.37 -2.82 6.30
CA ALA A 12 1.57 -2.79 7.11
C ALA A 12 2.21 -1.40 7.06
N ALA A 13 3.03 -1.11 8.08
CA ALA A 13 3.88 0.05 8.13
C ALA A 13 5.24 -0.31 8.73
N ALA A 14 6.29 0.39 8.29
CA ALA A 14 7.64 0.26 8.85
C ALA A 14 8.24 1.64 9.10
N MET A 15 8.85 1.82 10.27
CA MET A 15 9.47 3.08 10.70
C MET A 15 10.95 2.85 10.99
N HIS A 16 11.82 3.50 10.22
CA HIS A 16 13.27 3.56 10.47
C HIS A 16 13.92 4.62 9.58
N HIS A 17 15.15 5.00 9.92
CA HIS A 17 15.94 6.03 9.21
C HIS A 17 16.22 5.77 7.71
N LYS A 18 15.88 4.58 7.18
CA LYS A 18 16.05 4.19 5.77
C LYS A 18 14.74 3.87 5.06
N ALA A 19 13.59 4.01 5.74
CA ALA A 19 12.31 3.67 5.16
C ALA A 19 12.07 4.53 3.91
N ALA A 20 11.84 3.89 2.77
CA ALA A 20 11.78 4.55 1.47
C ALA A 20 10.83 3.81 0.52
N PHE A 21 10.37 4.52 -0.52
CA PHE A 21 9.45 4.02 -1.54
C PHE A 21 9.87 2.66 -2.14
N THR A 22 11.17 2.44 -2.38
CA THR A 22 11.70 1.19 -2.94
C THR A 22 11.51 -0.01 -2.01
N GLU A 23 11.57 0.21 -0.70
CA GLU A 23 11.29 -0.81 0.30
C GLU A 23 9.80 -1.17 0.30
N ALA A 24 8.93 -0.16 0.35
CA ALA A 24 7.48 -0.37 0.26
C ALA A 24 7.07 -1.13 -1.00
N LYS A 25 7.65 -0.72 -2.15
CA LYS A 25 7.48 -1.42 -3.43
C LYS A 25 7.95 -2.87 -3.36
N SER A 26 9.11 -3.11 -2.76
CA SER A 26 9.68 -4.46 -2.64
C SER A 26 8.80 -5.35 -1.77
N LEU A 27 8.31 -4.85 -0.64
CA LEU A 27 7.40 -5.56 0.27
C LEU A 27 6.09 -5.92 -0.43
N VAL A 28 5.44 -4.96 -1.08
CA VAL A 28 4.19 -5.18 -1.81
C VAL A 28 4.37 -6.20 -2.93
N LEU A 29 5.39 -6.05 -3.79
CA LEU A 29 5.61 -6.98 -4.89
C LEU A 29 6.01 -8.37 -4.40
N SER A 30 6.69 -8.48 -3.25
CA SER A 30 7.00 -9.77 -2.63
C SER A 30 5.75 -10.44 -2.09
N LEU A 31 4.92 -9.69 -1.37
CA LEU A 31 3.62 -10.19 -0.88
C LEU A 31 2.75 -10.71 -2.03
N LEU A 32 2.64 -9.97 -3.15
CA LEU A 32 1.88 -10.43 -4.32
C LEU A 32 2.42 -11.75 -4.88
N ARG A 33 3.75 -11.87 -5.03
CA ARG A 33 4.38 -13.11 -5.49
C ARG A 33 4.10 -14.28 -4.54
N ASP A 34 4.20 -14.04 -3.24
CA ASP A 34 4.01 -15.07 -2.20
C ASP A 34 2.56 -15.60 -2.20
N VAL A 35 1.58 -14.78 -2.58
CA VAL A 35 0.17 -15.20 -2.76
C VAL A 35 -0.17 -15.65 -4.18
N GLY A 36 0.83 -15.84 -5.04
CA GLY A 36 0.67 -16.36 -6.40
C GLY A 36 0.04 -15.36 -7.38
N ARG A 37 0.17 -14.06 -7.13
CA ARG A 37 -0.35 -12.99 -8.00
C ARG A 37 0.80 -12.23 -8.67
N ALA A 38 0.64 -11.96 -9.96
CA ALA A 38 1.45 -10.96 -10.65
C ALA A 38 0.76 -9.60 -10.48
N GLY A 39 1.54 -8.57 -10.17
CA GLY A 39 1.03 -7.21 -10.10
C GLY A 39 2.06 -6.19 -10.53
N ASP A 40 1.53 -5.03 -10.92
CA ASP A 40 2.27 -3.89 -11.38
C ASP A 40 1.98 -2.67 -10.48
N VAL A 41 2.72 -1.58 -10.69
CA VAL A 41 2.52 -0.35 -9.91
C VAL A 41 2.33 0.85 -10.83
N ALA A 42 1.38 1.72 -10.49
CA ALA A 42 1.09 2.95 -11.23
C ALA A 42 1.28 4.16 -10.31
N PRO A 43 1.81 5.30 -10.79
CA PRO A 43 1.89 6.53 -9.99
C PRO A 43 0.51 6.95 -9.48
N VAL A 44 0.43 7.40 -8.23
CA VAL A 44 -0.80 7.90 -7.62
C VAL A 44 -0.52 9.14 -6.78
N GLU A 45 -1.45 10.09 -6.82
CA GLU A 45 -1.47 11.22 -5.89
C GLU A 45 -2.44 10.90 -4.75
N ASP A 46 -1.93 10.88 -3.53
CA ASP A 46 -2.70 10.57 -2.33
C ASP A 46 -2.14 11.40 -1.16
N GLY A 47 -3.00 12.19 -0.52
CA GLY A 47 -2.59 13.13 0.52
C GLY A 47 -2.04 12.48 1.79
N ASN A 48 -2.12 11.16 1.93
CA ASN A 48 -1.49 10.43 3.03
C ASN A 48 0.00 10.18 2.80
N PHE A 49 0.48 10.31 1.56
CA PHE A 49 1.86 10.06 1.18
C PHE A 49 2.55 11.32 0.65
N ILE A 50 3.88 11.26 0.54
CA ILE A 50 4.68 12.31 -0.08
C ILE A 50 4.39 12.34 -1.59
N PRO A 51 4.10 13.50 -2.21
CA PRO A 51 3.87 13.61 -3.65
C PRO A 51 4.99 12.96 -4.47
N GLY A 52 4.62 12.16 -5.47
CA GLY A 52 5.56 11.38 -6.28
C GLY A 52 6.26 10.21 -5.57
N ARG A 53 5.96 9.92 -4.29
CA ARG A 53 6.50 8.79 -3.52
C ARG A 53 5.41 7.84 -3.04
N ALA A 54 4.40 7.66 -3.89
CA ALA A 54 3.31 6.71 -3.72
C ALA A 54 2.95 6.04 -5.05
N ALA A 55 2.38 4.84 -4.97
CA ALA A 55 1.86 4.14 -6.13
C ALA A 55 0.61 3.30 -5.79
N SER A 56 -0.31 3.24 -6.75
CA SER A 56 -1.38 2.25 -6.78
C SER A 56 -0.81 0.88 -7.16
N VAL A 57 -1.35 -0.16 -6.55
CA VAL A 57 -1.01 -1.56 -6.80
C VAL A 57 -2.06 -2.13 -7.74
N MET A 58 -1.61 -2.65 -8.87
CA MET A 58 -2.46 -3.13 -9.94
C MET A 58 -2.34 -4.66 -10.05
N VAL A 59 -3.46 -5.37 -9.99
CA VAL A 59 -3.51 -6.83 -10.23
C VAL A 59 -4.58 -7.07 -11.28
N GLU A 60 -4.22 -7.78 -12.36
CA GLU A 60 -5.14 -8.09 -13.47
C GLU A 60 -5.85 -6.84 -14.03
N GLY A 61 -5.13 -5.71 -14.10
CA GLY A 61 -5.67 -4.44 -14.61
C GLY A 61 -6.54 -3.64 -13.62
N HIS A 62 -6.72 -4.12 -12.39
CA HIS A 62 -7.55 -3.47 -11.37
C HIS A 62 -6.68 -2.95 -10.20
N GLU A 63 -7.01 -1.76 -9.68
CA GLU A 63 -6.39 -1.25 -8.45
C GLU A 63 -6.87 -2.08 -7.27
N VAL A 64 -5.92 -2.65 -6.51
CA VAL A 64 -6.19 -3.44 -5.31
C VAL A 64 -5.71 -2.75 -4.04
N GLY A 65 -5.07 -1.59 -4.14
CA GLY A 65 -4.56 -0.87 -2.99
C GLY A 65 -3.43 0.07 -3.33
N ARG A 66 -2.73 0.57 -2.31
CA ARG A 66 -1.69 1.61 -2.45
C ARG A 66 -0.55 1.40 -1.48
N PHE A 67 0.59 1.98 -1.80
CA PHE A 67 1.70 2.11 -0.87
C PHE A 67 2.45 3.42 -1.11
N GLY A 68 3.23 3.84 -0.11
CA GLY A 68 4.08 5.00 -0.24
C GLY A 68 4.80 5.37 1.04
N GLU A 69 5.53 6.48 0.97
CA GLU A 69 6.13 7.13 2.13
C GLU A 69 5.14 8.10 2.75
N VAL A 70 4.82 7.89 4.02
CA VAL A 70 3.82 8.68 4.75
C VAL A 70 4.23 10.14 4.78
N HIS A 71 3.27 11.02 4.52
CA HIS A 71 3.51 12.45 4.43
C HIS A 71 4.03 13.02 5.77
N PRO A 72 5.06 13.90 5.78
CA PRO A 72 5.61 14.52 6.99
C PRO A 72 4.58 15.15 7.92
N ARG A 73 3.58 15.87 7.37
CA ARG A 73 2.41 16.39 8.12
C ARG A 73 1.73 15.36 9.04
N ILE A 74 1.66 14.09 8.62
CA ILE A 74 1.09 13.01 9.42
C ILE A 74 2.10 12.59 10.49
N LEU A 75 3.36 12.41 10.13
CA LEU A 75 4.42 12.06 11.08
C LEU A 75 4.51 13.10 12.21
N GLU A 76 4.46 14.39 11.88
CA GLU A 76 4.42 15.50 12.84
C GLU A 76 3.19 15.43 13.75
N ALA A 77 2.00 15.20 13.18
CA ALA A 77 0.76 15.09 13.95
C ALA A 77 0.79 13.93 14.97
N TYR A 78 1.54 12.86 14.67
CA TYR A 78 1.73 11.70 15.55
C TYR A 78 3.07 11.73 16.32
N SER A 79 3.84 12.81 16.26
CA SER A 79 5.17 12.94 16.90
C SER A 79 6.16 11.82 16.53
N LEU A 80 6.08 11.32 15.29
CA LEU A 80 6.98 10.30 14.75
C LEU A 80 8.20 10.98 14.10
N VAL A 81 9.39 10.66 14.62
CA VAL A 81 10.65 11.33 14.24
C VAL A 81 11.40 10.65 13.09
N GLN A 82 10.96 9.47 12.66
CA GLN A 82 11.58 8.71 11.58
C GLN A 82 10.62 8.59 10.40
N PRO A 83 11.15 8.45 9.16
CA PRO A 83 10.32 8.15 8.00
C PRO A 83 9.51 6.87 8.21
N VAL A 84 8.30 6.86 7.66
CA VAL A 84 7.40 5.70 7.68
C VAL A 84 7.00 5.37 6.26
N ILE A 85 7.13 4.11 5.88
CA ILE A 85 6.42 3.56 4.72
C ILE A 85 5.17 2.86 5.18
N ALA A 86 4.13 2.87 4.34
CA ALA A 86 2.93 2.09 4.58
C ALA A 86 2.35 1.54 3.28
N PHE A 87 1.60 0.45 3.38
CA PHE A 87 0.73 -0.04 2.32
C PHE A 87 -0.59 -0.56 2.89
N GLU A 88 -1.61 -0.59 2.03
CA GLU A 88 -2.89 -1.22 2.30
C GLU A 88 -3.45 -1.82 1.00
N LEU A 89 -3.84 -3.10 1.03
CA LEU A 89 -4.40 -3.84 -0.10
C LEU A 89 -5.71 -4.54 0.27
N ASP A 90 -6.70 -4.52 -0.62
CA ASP A 90 -7.88 -5.37 -0.57
C ASP A 90 -7.47 -6.84 -0.80
N VAL A 91 -7.80 -7.69 0.16
CA VAL A 91 -7.48 -9.13 0.12
C VAL A 91 -8.41 -9.88 -0.83
N GLY A 92 -9.61 -9.37 -1.09
CA GLY A 92 -10.62 -10.03 -1.93
C GLY A 92 -10.06 -10.42 -3.30
N PRO A 93 -9.55 -9.47 -4.10
CA PRO A 93 -8.93 -9.74 -5.40
C PRO A 93 -7.66 -10.61 -5.35
N LEU A 94 -6.98 -10.67 -4.21
CA LEU A 94 -5.70 -11.38 -4.07
C LEU A 94 -5.88 -12.87 -3.78
N ARG A 95 -7.02 -13.27 -3.22
CA ARG A 95 -7.29 -14.68 -2.91
C ARG A 95 -7.26 -15.52 -4.19
N PRO A 96 -6.64 -16.71 -4.18
CA PRO A 96 -6.81 -17.65 -5.28
C PRO A 96 -8.31 -17.93 -5.46
N SER A 97 -8.77 -17.99 -6.71
CA SER A 97 -10.13 -18.42 -7.04
C SER A 97 -10.34 -19.78 -6.37
N GLY A 98 -11.25 -19.85 -5.41
CA GLY A 98 -11.51 -21.07 -4.66
C GLY A 98 -11.88 -22.21 -5.61
N ASN A 99 -11.29 -23.39 -5.36
CA ASN A 99 -11.86 -24.66 -5.77
C ASN A 99 -12.87 -25.11 -4.72
#